data_AF-A0A6G1YR40-F1
#
_entry.id   AF-A0A6G1YR40-F1
#
_cell.length_a   1.000
_cell.length_b   1.000
_cell.length_c   1.000
_cell.angle_alpha   90.00
_cell.angle_beta   90.00
_cell.angle_gamma   90.00
#
_symmetry.space_group_name_H-M   'P 1'
#
loop_
_entity.id
_entity.type
_entity.pdbx_description
1 polymer ?
#
loop_
_entity_poly.entity_id
_entity_poly.type
_entity_poly.pdbx_seq_one_letter_code
_entity_poly.pdbx_strand_id
1 'polypeptide(L)' 'MSYLEIGYPYMGPRQNLVEVPIKAGTDTIELGVPLSDPIAIGPTIREAYYHSCPVTAILNTYNLCFHHILNQTLVLL' A
#
# COMPACT_ATOMS: atom_id res chain seq x y z
N MET A 1 -8.89 -10.53 1.50
CA MET A 1 -8.15 -9.60 2.38
C MET A 1 -6.67 -9.69 2.04
N SER A 2 -6.07 -8.59 1.61
CA SER A 2 -4.64 -8.53 1.25
C SER A 2 -3.96 -7.38 1.97
N TYR A 3 -2.73 -7.60 2.44
CA TYR A 3 -1.90 -6.59 3.10
C TYR A 3 -0.77 -6.12 2.18
N LEU A 4 -0.51 -4.82 2.13
CA LEU A 4 0.56 -4.21 1.33
C LEU A 4 1.32 -3.18 2.17
N GLU A 5 2.63 -3.32 2.28
CA GLU A 5 3.48 -2.31 2.91
C GLU A 5 3.72 -1.15 1.93
N ILE A 6 3.34 0.07 2.31
CA ILE A 6 3.51 1.25 1.45
C ILE A 6 5.01 1.52 1.22
N GLY A 7 5.38 1.69 -0.04
CA GLY A 7 6.77 1.96 -0.42
C GLY A 7 7.67 0.72 -0.49
N TYR A 8 7.10 -0.49 -0.40
CA TYR A 8 7.79 -1.74 -0.67
C TYR A 8 7.23 -2.43 -1.95
N PRO A 9 8.03 -3.16 -2.75
CA PRO A 9 9.49 -3.25 -2.72
C PRO A 9 10.23 -2.10 -3.43
N TYR A 10 9.55 -1.00 -3.73
CA TYR A 10 10.13 0.11 -4.46
C TYR A 10 9.90 1.41 -3.70
N MET A 11 10.98 2.16 -3.52
CA MET A 11 10.99 3.45 -2.84
C MET A 11 10.19 4.48 -3.66
N GLY A 12 8.93 4.68 -3.29
CA GLY A 12 8.08 5.75 -3.83
C GLY A 12 6.62 5.36 -4.06
N PRO A 13 5.74 6.36 -4.26
CA PRO A 13 4.34 6.14 -4.52
C PRO A 13 4.11 5.42 -5.85
N ARG A 14 3.27 4.40 -5.85
CA ARG A 14 2.90 3.65 -7.07
C ARG A 14 1.42 3.36 -7.10
N GLN A 15 0.75 3.86 -8.14
CA GLN A 15 -0.69 3.68 -8.35
C GLN A 15 -1.08 2.21 -8.57
N ASN A 16 -0.19 1.45 -9.20
CA ASN A 16 -0.41 0.04 -9.52
C ASN A 16 -0.20 -0.92 -8.33
N LEU A 17 0.18 -0.42 -7.15
CA LEU A 17 0.37 -1.27 -5.95
C LEU A 17 -0.94 -1.99 -5.58
N VAL A 18 -2.07 -1.30 -5.71
CA VAL A 18 -3.40 -1.82 -5.37
C VAL A 18 -4.06 -2.60 -6.51
N GLU A 19 -3.63 -2.39 -7.76
CA GLU A 19 -4.25 -3.03 -8.94
C GLU A 19 -4.14 -4.55 -8.92
N VAL A 20 -2.98 -5.08 -8.50
CA VAL A 20 -2.73 -6.52 -8.48
C VAL A 20 -3.69 -7.25 -7.54
N PRO A 21 -3.81 -6.86 -6.26
CA PRO A 21 -4.79 -7.48 -5.35
C PRO A 21 -6.25 -7.29 -5.78
N ILE A 22 -6.60 -6.15 -6.39
CA ILE A 22 -7.94 -5.93 -6.94
C ILE A 22 -8.22 -6.95 -8.06
N LYS A 23 -7.31 -7.07 -9.04
CA LYS A 23 -7.43 -8.02 -10.15
C LYS A 23 -7.40 -9.49 -9.68
N ALA A 24 -6.72 -9.76 -8.57
CA ALA A 24 -6.71 -11.06 -7.91
C ALA A 24 -8.02 -11.37 -7.14
N GLY A 25 -8.96 -10.42 -7.07
CA GLY A 25 -10.27 -10.61 -6.46
C GLY A 25 -10.31 -10.39 -4.95
N THR A 26 -9.41 -9.56 -4.39
CA THR A 26 -9.47 -9.25 -2.95
C THR A 26 -10.58 -8.25 -2.66
N ASP A 27 -11.42 -8.55 -1.67
CA ASP A 27 -12.52 -7.66 -1.26
C ASP A 27 -12.05 -6.46 -0.41
N THR A 28 -10.88 -6.59 0.22
CA THR A 28 -10.36 -5.58 1.14
C THR A 28 -8.84 -5.57 1.09
N ILE A 29 -8.30 -4.36 1.06
CA ILE A 29 -6.86 -4.09 1.06
C ILE A 29 -6.52 -3.33 2.33
N GLU A 30 -5.57 -3.88 3.09
CA GLU A 30 -4.95 -3.21 4.22
C GLU A 30 -3.61 -2.61 3.76
N LEU A 31 -3.46 -1.30 3.95
CA LEU A 31 -2.25 -0.58 3.60
C LEU A 31 -1.43 -0.35 4.87
N GLY A 32 -0.28 -1.02 4.94
CA GLY A 32 0.72 -0.88 5.98
C GLY A 32 1.42 0.47 5.86
N VAL A 33 1.48 1.19 6.98
CA VAL A 33 2.14 2.48 7.08
C VAL A 33 3.38 2.33 7.95
N PRO A 34 4.58 2.61 7.43
CA PRO A 34 5.79 2.51 8.24
C PRO A 34 5.79 3.58 9.33
N LEU A 35 5.56 3.18 10.58
CA LEU A 35 5.64 4.00 11.80
C LEU A 35 6.92 3.69 12.59
N SER A 36 7.30 4.58 13.51
CA SER A 36 8.66 4.67 14.07
C SER A 36 9.30 3.39 14.61
N ASP A 37 8.54 2.36 15.05
CA ASP A 37 9.12 1.10 15.57
C ASP A 37 8.28 -0.17 15.28
N PRO A 38 8.79 -1.16 14.51
CA PRO A 38 8.06 -2.37 14.12
C PRO A 38 8.17 -3.53 15.13
N ILE A 39 8.04 -3.25 16.44
CA ILE A 39 8.23 -4.26 17.51
C ILE A 39 7.18 -5.38 17.44
N ALA A 40 5.92 -5.03 17.17
CA ALA A 40 4.79 -5.97 17.15
C ALA A 40 4.59 -6.67 15.79
N ILE A 41 5.51 -6.46 14.85
CA ILE A 41 5.38 -6.93 13.47
C ILE A 41 6.25 -8.18 13.27
N GLY A 42 5.73 -9.18 12.56
CA GLY A 42 6.48 -10.41 12.20
C GLY A 42 7.65 -10.14 11.26
N PRO A 43 8.61 -11.09 11.13
CA PRO A 43 9.86 -10.88 10.42
C PRO A 43 9.67 -10.44 8.96
N THR A 44 8.75 -11.06 8.21
CA THR A 44 8.51 -10.71 6.80
C THR A 44 8.05 -9.26 6.61
N ILE A 45 7.09 -8.81 7.41
CA ILE A 45 6.56 -7.44 7.30
C ILE A 45 7.57 -6.44 7.88
N ARG A 46 8.34 -6.84 8.90
CA ARG A 46 9.45 -6.04 9.43
C ARG A 46 10.54 -5.81 8.39
N GLU A 47 10.89 -6.81 7.58
CA GLU A 47 11.81 -6.64 6.45
C GLU A 47 11.24 -5.70 5.38
N ALA A 48 9.95 -5.81 5.07
CA ALA A 48 9.30 -4.88 4.16
C ALA A 48 9.31 -3.45 4.70
N TYR A 49 9.06 -3.28 6.00
CA TYR A 49 9.13 -2.01 6.72
C TYR A 49 10.53 -1.37 6.60
N TYR A 50 11.61 -2.12 6.82
CA TYR A 50 12.96 -1.56 6.70
C TYR A 50 13.34 -1.13 5.28
N HIS A 51 12.67 -1.69 4.27
CA HIS A 51 12.85 -1.33 2.86
C HIS A 51 11.77 -0.36 2.33
N SER A 52 10.87 0.11 3.20
CA SER A 52 9.77 1.00 2.85
C SER A 52 10.23 2.45 2.68
N CYS A 53 9.39 3.26 2.03
CA CYS A 53 9.67 4.68 1.80
C CYS A 53 9.44 5.49 3.09
N PRO A 54 10.23 6.54 3.38
CA PRO A 54 10.04 7.38 4.57
C PRO A 54 8.64 7.98 4.68
N VAL A 55 8.23 8.26 5.91
CA VAL A 55 6.87 8.69 6.28
C VAL A 55 6.31 9.84 5.43
N THR A 56 7.18 10.74 4.97
CA THR A 56 6.81 11.90 4.16
C THR A 56 6.24 11.53 2.79
N ALA A 57 6.53 10.35 2.26
CA ALA A 57 5.98 9.85 1.00
C ALA A 57 4.62 9.13 1.14
N ILE A 58 4.16 8.90 2.39
CA ILE A 58 2.92 8.17 2.68
C ILE A 58 1.69 8.91 2.15
N LEU A 59 1.54 10.20 2.46
CA LEU A 59 0.37 11.00 2.08
C LEU A 59 0.16 11.02 0.55
N ASN A 60 1.25 11.14 -0.21
CA ASN A 60 1.20 11.11 -1.66
C ASN A 60 0.79 9.72 -2.17
N THR A 61 1.31 8.65 -1.56
CA THR A 61 0.95 7.28 -1.95
C THR A 61 -0.52 6.97 -1.64
N TYR A 62 -1.02 7.36 -0.47
CA TYR A 62 -2.44 7.23 -0.13
C TYR A 62 -3.33 7.95 -1.11
N ASN A 63 -3.06 9.23 -1.38
CA ASN A 63 -3.87 10.01 -2.31
C ASN A 63 -3.86 9.38 -3.72
N LEU A 64 -2.71 8.92 -4.18
CA LEU A 64 -2.59 8.26 -5.49
C LEU A 64 -3.37 6.95 -5.54
N CYS A 65 -3.26 6.09 -4.53
CA CYS A 65 -4.03 4.85 -4.45
C CYS A 65 -5.54 5.13 -4.34
N PHE A 66 -5.94 6.10 -3.51
CA PHE A 66 -7.33 6.46 -3.31
C PHE A 66 -7.97 7.02 -4.58
N HIS A 67 -7.32 7.96 -5.26
CA HIS A 67 -7.80 8.48 -6.55
C HIS A 67 -7.85 7.40 -7.63
N HIS A 68 -6.88 6.49 -7.66
CA HIS A 68 -6.87 5.40 -8.62
C HIS A 68 -8.05 4.43 -8.39
N ILE A 69 -8.31 4.05 -7.14
CA ILE A 69 -9.45 3.19 -6.79
C ILE A 69 -10.77 3.89 -7.15
N LEU A 70 -10.97 5.14 -6.72
CA LEU A 70 -12.21 5.88 -7.01
C LEU A 70 -12.46 6.07 -8.51
N ASN A 71 -11.43 6.36 -9.30
CA ASN A 71 -11.56 6.55 -10.74
C ASN A 71 -11.83 5.23 -11.49
N GLN A 72 -11.48 4.07 -10.94
CA GLN A 72 -11.86 2.77 -11.53
C GLN A 72 -13.26 2.34 -11.12
N THR A 73 -13.73 2.68 -9.92
CA THR A 73 -15.10 2.38 -9.49
C THR A 73 -16.15 3.20 -10.23
N LEU A 74 -15.82 4.42 -10.68
CA LEU A 74 -16.74 5.31 -11.42
C LEU A 74 -16.99 4.91 -12.88
N VAL A 75 -16.28 3.90 -13.41
CA VAL A 75 -16.50 3.33 -14.75
C VAL A 75 -17.39 2.07 -14.68
N LEU A 76 -17.78 1.63 -13.49
CA LEU A 76 -18.58 0.42 -13.25
C LEU A 76 -19.95 0.69 -12.61
N LEU A 77 -20.43 1.95 -12.61
CA LEU A 77 -21.80 2.33 -12.26
C LEU A 77 -22.52 2.98 -13.43
#